data_AF-A0A6V7K376-F1
#
_entry.id   AF-A0A6V7K376-F1
#
_cell.length_a   1.000
_cell.length_b   1.000
_cell.length_c   1.000
_cell.angle_alpha   90.00
_cell.angle_beta   90.00
_cell.angle_gamma   90.00
#
_symmetry.space_group_name_H-M   'P 1'
#
loop_
_entity.id
_entity.type
_entity.pdbx_description
1 polymer ?
#
loop_
_entity_poly.entity_id
_entity_poly.type
_entity_poly.pdbx_seq_one_letter_code
_entity_poly.pdbx_strand_id
1 'polypeptide(L)' 'HTVNKTIEEVRVKGEPSEISEQRLLMYHSAKNVLNTGMKLLGLTPLRKM' A
#
# COMPACT_ATOMS: atom_id res chain seq x y z
N HIS A 1 -1.12 -2.56 10.83
CA HIS A 1 -1.91 -3.79 10.99
C HIS A 1 -2.99 -3.91 9.91
N THR A 2 -3.88 -2.92 9.73
CA THR A 2 -4.99 -2.98 8.75
C THR A 2 -4.55 -3.24 7.31
N VAL A 3 -3.60 -2.47 6.76
CA VAL A 3 -3.13 -2.64 5.37
C VAL A 3 -2.42 -3.96 5.13
N ASN A 4 -1.74 -4.51 6.14
CA ASN A 4 -1.07 -5.81 6.01
C ASN A 4 -2.08 -6.96 5.94
N LYS A 5 -3.18 -6.88 6.71
CA LYS A 5 -4.26 -7.88 6.63
C LYS A 5 -4.90 -7.91 5.25
N THR A 6 -5.14 -6.75 4.65
CA THR A 6 -5.79 -6.69 3.34
C THR A 6 -4.92 -7.26 2.22
N ILE A 7 -3.59 -7.33 2.37
CA ILE A 7 -2.70 -7.91 1.34
C ILE A 7 -2.99 -9.39 1.09
N GLU A 8 -3.41 -10.13 2.12
CA GLU A 8 -3.72 -11.57 2.02
C GLU A 8 -5.09 -11.82 1.39
N GLU A 9 -6.05 -10.93 1.64
CA GLU A 9 -7.46 -11.09 1.28
C GLU A 9 -7.85 -10.34 -0.01
N VAL A 10 -7.25 -9.18 -0.27
CA VAL A 10 -7.62 -8.25 -1.35
C VAL A 10 -6.55 -8.25 -2.44
N ARG A 11 -6.74 -9.13 -3.43
CA ARG A 11 -5.83 -9.26 -4.58
C ARG A 11 -5.94 -8.07 -5.53
N VAL A 12 -4.80 -7.60 -6.02
CA VAL A 12 -4.75 -6.56 -7.07
C VAL A 12 -4.54 -7.18 -8.45
N LYS A 13 -3.68 -8.20 -8.55
CA LYS A 13 -3.33 -8.85 -9.81
C LYS A 13 -4.37 -9.93 -10.15
N GLY A 14 -4.71 -10.03 -11.44
CA GLY A 14 -5.65 -11.04 -11.96
C GLY A 14 -7.12 -10.67 -11.80
N GLU A 15 -7.41 -9.45 -11.33
CA GLU A 15 -8.76 -8.90 -11.23
C GLU A 15 -9.09 -8.03 -12.46
N PRO A 16 -10.38 -7.77 -12.73
CA PRO A 16 -10.79 -6.78 -13.74
C PRO A 16 -10.12 -5.43 -13.53
N SER A 17 -9.86 -4.70 -14.62
CA SER A 17 -9.15 -3.41 -14.60
C SER A 17 -9.75 -2.44 -13.58
N GLU A 18 -11.07 -2.24 -13.63
CA GLU A 18 -11.81 -1.33 -12.73
C GLU A 18 -11.58 -1.63 -11.25
N ILE A 19 -11.50 -2.91 -10.87
CA ILE A 19 -11.30 -3.35 -9.50
C ILE A 19 -9.81 -3.26 -9.12
N SER A 20 -8.93 -3.70 -10.01
CA SER A 20 -7.48 -3.71 -9.78
C SER A 20 -6.92 -2.29 -9.63
N GLU A 21 -7.39 -1.33 -10.43
CA GLU A 21 -6.97 0.07 -10.40
C GLU A 21 -7.38 0.74 -9.09
N GLN A 22 -8.62 0.53 -8.63
CA GLN A 22 -9.10 1.07 -7.35
C GLN A 22 -8.31 0.51 -6.16
N ARG A 23 -8.07 -0.81 -6.16
CA ARG A 23 -7.28 -1.47 -5.10
C ARG A 23 -5.83 -0.97 -5.12
N LEU A 24 -5.25 -0.81 -6.31
CA LEU A 24 -3.90 -0.27 -6.46
C LEU A 24 -3.80 1.16 -5.92
N LEU A 25 -4.79 2.02 -6.21
CA LEU A 25 -4.86 3.38 -5.70
C LEU A 25 -4.93 3.43 -4.17
N MET A 26 -5.71 2.53 -3.56
CA MET A 26 -5.79 2.39 -2.10
C MET A 26 -4.42 2.07 -1.51
N TYR A 27 -3.74 1.04 -2.04
CA TYR A 27 -2.40 0.66 -1.57
C TYR A 27 -1.34 1.73 -1.81
N HIS A 28 -1.44 2.46 -2.93
CA HIS A 28 -0.56 3.58 -3.22
C HIS A 28 -0.73 4.72 -2.19
N SER A 29 -1.97 5.06 -1.86
CA SER A 29 -2.27 6.09 -0.86
C SER A 29 -1.76 5.70 0.52
N ALA A 30 -2.00 4.44 0.94
CA ALA A 30 -1.48 3.92 2.21
C ALA A 30 0.06 3.96 2.27
N LYS A 31 0.74 3.61 1.17
CA LYS A 31 2.20 3.71 1.07
C LYS A 31 2.70 5.14 1.24
N ASN A 32 2.02 6.12 0.65
CA ASN A 32 2.42 7.53 0.75
C ASN A 32 2.28 8.04 2.20
N VAL A 33 1.18 7.71 2.88
CA VAL A 33 0.99 8.08 4.29
C VAL A 33 2.07 7.46 5.17
N LEU A 34 2.37 6.16 4.98
CA LEU A 34 3.42 5.48 5.72
C LEU A 34 4.80 6.11 5.46
N ASN A 35 5.13 6.38 4.20
CA ASN A 35 6.39 7.03 3.82
C ASN A 35 6.56 8.38 4.51
N THR A 36 5.52 9.21 4.50
CA THR A 36 5.52 10.51 5.20
C THR A 36 5.68 10.34 6.71
N GLY A 37 4.94 9.42 7.33
CA GLY A 37 5.06 9.14 8.76
C GLY A 37 6.46 8.65 9.16
N MET A 38 7.06 7.76 8.35
CA MET A 38 8.43 7.29 8.57
C MET A 38 9.44 8.43 8.50
N LYS A 39 9.35 9.28 7.46
CA LYS A 39 10.22 10.45 7.33
C LYS A 39 10.06 11.43 8.49
N LEU A 40 8.82 11.66 8.95
CA LEU A 40 8.54 12.54 10.09
C LEU A 40 9.19 12.02 11.38
N LEU A 41 9.26 10.71 11.56
CA LEU A 41 9.92 10.05 12.69
C LEU A 41 11.44 9.92 12.52
N GLY A 42 12.03 10.46 11.45
CA GLY A 42 13.46 10.36 11.15
C GLY A 42 13.90 8.98 10.60
N LEU A 43 12.94 8.13 10.21
CA LEU A 43 13.23 6.82 9.60
C LEU A 43 13.39 6.95 8.09
N THR A 44 14.23 6.10 7.51
CA THR A 44 14.40 6.00 6.06
C THR A 44 13.52 4.86 5.50
N PRO A 45 12.48 5.16 4.70
CA PRO A 45 11.66 4.14 4.09
C PRO A 45 12.42 3.35 3.03
N LEU A 46 12.37 2.03 3.12
CA LEU A 46 13.05 1.11 2.21
C LEU A 46 12.19 0.86 0.97
N ARG A 47 12.83 0.81 -0.20
CA ARG A 47 12.14 0.54 -1.48
C ARG A 47 11.85 -0.95 -1.70
N LYS A 48 12.66 -1.80 -1.08
CA LYS A 48 12.52 -3.25 -1.03
C LYS A 48 12.99 -3.68 0.36
N MET A 49 12.18 -4.47 1.06
CA MET A 49 12.56 -5.16 2.30
C MET A 49 12.92 -6.60 1.96
#